data_AF-A0A0C9VJP0-F1
#
_entry.id   AF-A0A0C9VJP0-F1
#
_cell.length_a   1.000
_cell.length_b   1.000
_cell.length_c   1.000
_cell.angle_alpha   90.00
_cell.angle_beta   90.00
_cell.angle_gamma   90.00
#
_symmetry.space_group_name_H-M   'P 1'
#
loop_
_entity.id
_entity.type
_entity.pdbx_description
1 polymer ?
#
loop_
_entity_poly.entity_id
_entity_poly.type
_entity_poly.pdbx_seq_one_letter_code
_entity_poly.pdbx_strand_id
1 'polypeptide(L)'
;MTGLSTLQAHLTSVNTDGLGIPLLRAAYLVQYCGGLIGQQFKAIMQTMIFCIHDLVPPENLAVWQAAGKVGALLWFPEIDDVEAYLIELKKEIDILLDAMAVVDPSRIIQKPKFHILLHIMEDI
;
A
#
# COMPACT_ATOMS: atom_id res chain seq x y z
N MET A 1 18.22 12.73 -10.52
CA MET A 1 18.69 11.42 -11.04
C MET A 1 19.02 10.39 -9.96
N THR A 2 19.01 10.73 -8.66
CA THR A 2 19.49 9.87 -7.55
C THR A 2 18.41 9.04 -6.84
N GLY A 3 17.15 9.49 -6.81
CA GLY A 3 16.07 8.79 -6.08
C GLY A 3 15.61 7.49 -6.73
N LEU A 4 15.42 7.48 -8.05
CA LEU A 4 14.95 6.30 -8.79
C LEU A 4 15.96 5.14 -8.79
N SER A 5 17.26 5.44 -8.91
CA SER A 5 18.31 4.44 -8.82
C SER A 5 18.40 3.83 -7.42
N THR A 6 18.19 4.63 -6.38
CA THR A 6 18.17 4.16 -4.99
C THR A 6 16.95 3.29 -4.72
N LEU A 7 15.77 3.70 -5.19
CA LEU A 7 14.55 2.88 -5.12
C LEU A 7 14.75 1.53 -5.82
N GLN A 8 15.38 1.53 -7.00
CA GLN A 8 15.67 0.29 -7.71
C GLN A 8 16.62 -0.61 -6.93
N ALA A 9 17.64 -0.05 -6.26
CA ALA A 9 18.55 -0.80 -5.40
C ALA A 9 17.81 -1.40 -4.20
N HIS A 10 16.97 -0.61 -3.52
CA HIS A 10 16.15 -1.08 -2.41
C HIS A 10 15.23 -2.23 -2.84
N LEU A 11 14.48 -2.06 -3.94
CA LEU A 11 13.59 -3.10 -4.48
C LEU A 11 14.36 -4.38 -4.85
N THR A 12 15.59 -4.25 -5.38
CA THR A 12 16.45 -5.41 -5.70
C THR A 12 16.89 -6.15 -4.44
N SER A 13 17.06 -5.44 -3.33
CA SER A 13 17.55 -6.00 -2.06
C SER A 13 16.45 -6.65 -1.20
N VAL A 14 15.17 -6.51 -1.56
CA VAL A 14 14.07 -7.08 -0.79
C VAL A 14 14.16 -8.60 -0.80
N ASN A 15 14.23 -9.19 0.40
CA ASN A 15 14.02 -10.61 0.56
C ASN A 15 12.51 -10.92 0.46
N THR A 16 12.13 -11.75 -0.50
CA THR A 16 10.75 -12.18 -0.74
C THR A 16 10.37 -13.50 -0.04
N ASP A 17 11.30 -14.10 0.71
CA ASP A 17 11.06 -15.34 1.45
C ASP A 17 9.89 -15.17 2.43
N GLY A 18 8.93 -16.10 2.37
CA GLY A 18 7.74 -16.09 3.22
C GLY A 18 6.65 -15.09 2.82
N LEU A 19 6.86 -14.23 1.81
CA LEU A 19 5.87 -13.24 1.36
C LEU A 19 4.88 -13.79 0.32
N GLY A 20 5.11 -14.98 -0.23
CA GLY A 20 4.24 -15.57 -1.25
C GLY A 20 4.21 -14.79 -2.56
N ILE A 21 5.26 -14.01 -2.86
CA ILE A 21 5.44 -13.23 -4.09
C ILE A 21 6.74 -13.64 -4.78
N PRO A 22 6.84 -13.53 -6.12
CA PRO A 22 8.10 -13.78 -6.81
C PRO A 22 9.12 -12.66 -6.52
N LEU A 23 10.38 -12.93 -6.84
CA LEU A 23 11.46 -11.93 -6.81
C LEU A 23 11.04 -10.66 -7.56
N LEU A 24 11.30 -9.51 -6.92
CA LEU A 24 10.97 -8.21 -7.48
C LEU A 24 11.88 -7.88 -8.66
N ARG A 25 11.32 -7.78 -9.86
CA ARG A 25 12.04 -7.29 -11.04
C ARG A 25 12.14 -5.77 -10.97
N ALA A 26 13.01 -5.26 -10.10
CA ALA A 26 13.09 -3.83 -9.75
C ALA A 26 13.18 -2.90 -10.97
N ALA A 27 14.06 -3.21 -11.94
CA ALA A 27 14.19 -2.42 -13.17
C ALA A 27 12.88 -2.34 -13.96
N TYR A 28 12.14 -3.45 -14.06
CA TYR A 28 10.84 -3.49 -14.72
C TYR A 28 9.80 -2.67 -13.95
N LEU A 29 9.72 -2.83 -12.62
CA LEU A 29 8.76 -2.11 -11.78
C LEU A 29 8.94 -0.59 -11.87
N VAL A 30 10.19 -0.13 -11.90
CA VAL A 30 10.51 1.29 -12.05
C VAL A 30 10.23 1.79 -13.47
N GLN A 31 10.63 1.03 -14.50
CA GLN A 31 10.44 1.41 -15.91
C GLN A 31 8.95 1.46 -16.32
N TYR A 32 8.14 0.55 -15.79
CA TYR A 32 6.73 0.38 -16.18
C TYR A 32 5.75 0.70 -15.04
N CYS A 33 6.11 1.64 -14.16
CA CYS A 33 5.34 1.95 -12.95
C CYS A 33 3.88 2.35 -13.20
N GLY A 34 3.55 2.88 -14.39
CA GLY A 34 2.18 3.23 -14.79
C GLY A 34 1.35 2.08 -15.39
N GLY A 35 1.97 0.93 -15.69
CA GLY A 35 1.35 -0.21 -16.38
C GLY A 35 1.38 -1.51 -15.57
N LEU A 36 1.47 -1.39 -14.24
CA LEU A 36 1.60 -2.55 -13.37
C LEU A 36 0.32 -3.39 -13.36
N ILE A 37 0.49 -4.70 -13.25
CA ILE A 37 -0.62 -5.65 -13.13
C ILE A 37 -0.89 -6.00 -11.65
N GLY A 38 -2.03 -6.64 -11.37
CA GLY A 38 -2.46 -6.95 -10.00
C GLY A 38 -1.41 -7.67 -9.14
N GLN A 39 -0.70 -8.66 -9.70
CA GLN A 39 0.37 -9.36 -8.98
C GLN A 39 1.52 -8.43 -8.57
N GLN A 40 1.89 -7.48 -9.44
CA GLN A 40 2.95 -6.51 -9.18
C GLN A 40 2.50 -5.47 -8.16
N PHE A 41 1.24 -5.03 -8.22
CA PHE A 41 0.66 -4.17 -7.19
C PHE A 41 0.66 -4.84 -5.82
N LYS A 42 0.29 -6.12 -5.74
CA LYS A 42 0.35 -6.88 -4.48
C LYS A 42 1.78 -6.91 -3.90
N ALA A 43 2.76 -7.22 -4.75
CA ALA A 43 4.17 -7.25 -4.37
C ALA A 43 4.67 -5.89 -3.86
N ILE A 44 4.32 -4.80 -4.57
CA ILE A 44 4.63 -3.43 -4.16
C ILE A 44 3.95 -3.08 -2.84
N MET A 45 2.67 -3.43 -2.68
CA MET A 45 1.91 -3.11 -1.47
C MET A 45 2.56 -3.68 -0.21
N GLN A 46 3.09 -4.90 -0.30
CA GLN A 46 3.75 -5.59 0.81
C GLN A 46 5.15 -5.06 1.12
N THR A 47 5.86 -4.51 0.13
CA THR A 47 7.32 -4.27 0.22
C THR A 47 7.72 -2.80 0.15
N MET A 48 6.87 -1.93 -0.41
CA MET A 48 7.24 -0.56 -0.77
C MET A 48 7.61 0.29 0.45
N ILE A 49 6.97 0.08 1.60
CA ILE A 49 7.29 0.81 2.83
C ILE A 49 8.77 0.66 3.23
N PHE A 50 9.35 -0.52 2.99
CA PHE A 50 10.77 -0.80 3.25
C PHE A 50 11.68 -0.25 2.14
N CYS A 51 11.13 0.14 1.00
CA CYS A 51 11.91 0.59 -0.16
C CYS A 51 11.95 2.10 -0.33
N ILE A 52 10.95 2.83 0.18
CA ILE A 52 10.84 4.28 0.00
C ILE A 52 11.29 5.10 1.21
N HIS A 53 11.68 4.43 2.30
CA HIS A 53 12.25 5.11 3.46
C HIS A 53 13.41 6.03 3.01
N ASP A 54 13.47 7.23 3.59
CA ASP A 54 14.44 8.29 3.25
C ASP A 54 14.41 8.80 1.79
N LEU A 55 13.51 8.29 0.95
CA LEU A 55 13.30 8.74 -0.44
C LEU A 55 12.09 9.64 -0.62
N VAL A 56 11.18 9.66 0.36
CA VAL A 56 9.95 10.46 0.35
C VAL A 56 9.80 11.21 1.67
N PRO A 57 9.04 12.33 1.69
CA PRO A 57 8.67 13.00 2.93
C PRO A 57 7.96 12.06 3.90
N PRO A 58 8.07 12.28 5.22
CA PRO A 58 7.47 11.42 6.23
C PRO A 58 5.94 11.29 6.09
N GLU A 59 5.26 12.32 5.58
CA GLU A 59 3.82 12.30 5.34
C GLU A 59 3.44 11.28 4.25
N ASN A 60 4.24 11.21 3.17
CA ASN A 60 4.07 10.21 2.13
C ASN A 60 4.36 8.79 2.64
N LEU A 61 5.36 8.65 3.52
CA LEU A 61 5.68 7.37 4.14
C LEU A 61 4.52 6.89 5.03
N ALA A 62 3.89 7.79 5.79
CA ALA A 62 2.72 7.50 6.62
C ALA A 62 1.53 7.01 5.80
N VAL A 63 1.27 7.63 4.63
CA VAL A 63 0.24 7.15 3.68
C VAL A 63 0.53 5.73 3.24
N TRP A 64 1.77 5.42 2.85
CA TRP A 64 2.16 4.07 2.43
C TRP A 64 2.03 3.05 3.55
N GLN A 65 2.36 3.42 4.78
CA GLN A 65 2.21 2.57 5.96
C GLN A 65 0.73 2.25 6.22
N ALA A 66 -0.11 3.27 6.26
CA ALA A 66 -1.55 3.12 6.49
C ALA A 66 -2.21 2.31 5.37
N ALA A 67 -1.89 2.63 4.12
CA ALA A 67 -2.38 1.89 2.98
C ALA A 67 -1.96 0.42 3.08
N GLY A 68 -0.69 0.14 3.41
CA GLY A 68 -0.14 -1.20 3.54
C GLY A 68 -0.93 -2.07 4.51
N LYS A 69 -1.30 -1.51 5.67
CA LYS A 69 -2.14 -2.18 6.67
C LYS A 69 -3.56 -2.44 6.18
N VAL A 70 -4.23 -1.44 5.61
CA VAL A 70 -5.56 -1.61 5.02
C VAL A 70 -5.54 -2.70 3.95
N GLY A 71 -4.54 -2.66 3.07
CA GLY A 71 -4.33 -3.70 2.07
C GLY A 71 -4.16 -5.09 2.70
N ALA A 72 -3.31 -5.22 3.73
CA ALA A 72 -3.09 -6.49 4.42
C ALA A 72 -4.39 -7.06 5.03
N LEU A 73 -5.22 -6.21 5.67
CA LEU A 73 -6.51 -6.61 6.22
C LEU A 73 -7.49 -7.03 5.13
N LEU A 74 -7.56 -6.31 4.02
CA LEU A 74 -8.46 -6.64 2.90
C LEU A 74 -8.03 -7.88 2.09
N TRP A 75 -6.77 -8.31 2.22
CA TRP A 75 -6.27 -9.53 1.58
C TRP A 75 -6.32 -10.77 2.47
N PHE A 76 -6.93 -10.67 3.65
CA PHE A 76 -7.03 -11.76 4.60
C PHE A 76 -8.05 -12.82 4.13
N PRO A 77 -7.68 -14.12 4.06
CA PRO A 77 -8.54 -15.14 3.43
C PRO A 77 -9.64 -15.69 4.35
N GLU A 78 -9.46 -15.61 5.68
CA GLU A 78 -10.35 -16.24 6.68
C GLU A 78 -10.49 -15.32 7.89
N ILE A 79 -11.72 -14.95 8.28
CA ILE A 79 -11.96 -14.04 9.41
C ILE A 79 -12.58 -14.84 10.56
N ASP A 80 -11.85 -14.96 11.67
CA ASP A 80 -12.32 -15.69 12.86
C ASP A 80 -13.38 -14.90 13.66
N ASP A 81 -13.14 -13.61 13.86
CA ASP A 81 -14.04 -12.68 14.55
C ASP A 81 -14.32 -11.48 13.65
N VAL A 82 -15.49 -11.50 13.01
CA VAL A 82 -15.91 -10.48 12.04
C VAL A 82 -16.11 -9.13 12.72
N GLU A 83 -16.62 -9.09 13.95
CA GLU A 83 -16.87 -7.82 14.64
C GLU A 83 -15.55 -7.12 14.99
N ALA A 84 -14.60 -7.87 15.56
CA ALA A 84 -13.27 -7.35 15.86
C ALA A 84 -12.52 -6.92 14.59
N TYR A 85 -12.63 -7.72 13.52
CA TYR A 85 -12.04 -7.42 12.22
C TYR A 85 -12.59 -6.12 11.62
N LEU A 86 -13.92 -5.94 11.61
CA LEU A 86 -14.54 -4.74 11.04
C LEU A 86 -14.17 -3.48 11.83
N ILE A 87 -14.06 -3.58 13.16
CA ILE A 87 -13.58 -2.48 14.02
C ILE A 87 -12.14 -2.11 13.65
N GLU A 88 -11.25 -3.10 13.50
CA GLU A 88 -9.86 -2.86 13.12
C GLU A 88 -9.74 -2.27 11.71
N LEU A 89 -10.45 -2.84 10.74
CA LEU A 89 -10.47 -2.38 9.36
C LEU A 89 -10.97 -0.94 9.28
N LYS A 90 -12.07 -0.62 9.97
CA LYS A 90 -12.58 0.76 10.03
C LYS A 90 -11.51 1.73 10.52
N LYS A 91 -10.87 1.39 11.64
CA LYS A 91 -9.83 2.21 12.26
C LYS A 91 -8.66 2.45 11.30
N GLU A 92 -8.17 1.42 10.62
CA GLU A 92 -7.04 1.56 9.70
C GLU A 92 -7.43 2.32 8.41
N ILE A 93 -8.69 2.23 7.95
CA ILE A 93 -9.22 3.07 6.86
C ILE A 93 -9.27 4.54 7.29
N ASP A 94 -9.77 4.84 8.49
CA ASP A 94 -9.81 6.21 9.02
C ASP A 94 -8.38 6.80 9.12
N ILE A 95 -7.40 6.02 9.58
CA ILE A 95 -5.97 6.40 9.61
C ILE A 95 -5.42 6.68 8.20
N LEU A 96 -5.77 5.86 7.21
CA LEU A 96 -5.37 6.08 5.81
C LEU A 96 -5.95 7.39 5.26
N LEU A 97 -7.21 7.68 5.55
CA LEU A 97 -7.86 8.92 5.12
C LEU A 97 -7.26 10.15 5.78
N ASP A 98 -6.94 10.08 7.08
CA ASP A 98 -6.25 11.16 7.79
C ASP A 98 -4.85 11.42 7.20
N ALA A 99 -4.07 10.36 6.95
CA ALA A 99 -2.76 10.50 6.32
C ALA A 99 -2.86 11.10 4.90
N MET A 100 -3.86 10.66 4.12
CA MET A 100 -4.13 11.23 2.79
C MET A 100 -4.58 12.68 2.85
N ALA A 101 -5.32 13.09 3.89
CA ALA A 101 -5.76 14.47 4.05
C ALA A 101 -4.59 15.42 4.32
N VAL A 102 -3.51 14.94 4.95
CA VAL A 102 -2.26 15.71 5.11
C VAL A 102 -1.51 15.86 3.79
N VAL A 103 -1.45 14.80 2.96
CA VAL A 103 -0.67 14.80 1.72
C VAL A 103 -1.40 15.47 0.56
N ASP A 104 -2.66 15.09 0.32
CA ASP A 104 -3.48 15.59 -0.79
C ASP A 104 -4.97 15.31 -0.51
N PRO A 105 -5.66 16.19 0.25
CA PRO A 105 -7.06 15.99 0.63
C PRO A 105 -7.99 16.00 -0.59
N SER A 106 -7.59 16.65 -1.69
CA SER A 106 -8.39 16.71 -2.92
C SER A 106 -8.57 15.33 -3.55
N ARG A 107 -7.58 14.44 -3.40
CA ARG A 107 -7.63 13.07 -3.94
C ARG A 107 -8.69 12.20 -3.30
N ILE A 108 -8.99 12.42 -2.01
CA ILE A 108 -10.03 11.67 -1.30
C ILE A 108 -11.38 11.85 -2.02
N ILE A 109 -11.65 13.05 -2.52
CA ILE A 109 -12.88 13.40 -3.24
C ILE A 109 -12.79 13.00 -4.73
N GLN A 110 -11.65 13.25 -5.37
CA GLN A 110 -11.50 13.05 -6.82
C GLN A 110 -11.35 11.58 -7.24
N LYS A 111 -10.84 10.71 -6.35
CA LYS A 111 -10.61 9.30 -6.66
C LYS A 111 -11.71 8.45 -6.03
N PRO A 112 -12.60 7.83 -6.83
CA PRO A 112 -13.70 7.01 -6.34
C PRO A 112 -13.26 5.90 -5.37
N LYS A 113 -12.01 5.42 -5.51
CA LYS A 113 -11.46 4.36 -4.65
C LYS A 113 -11.47 4.73 -3.17
N PHE A 114 -11.21 5.98 -2.79
CA PHE A 114 -11.27 6.39 -1.38
C PHE A 114 -12.70 6.41 -0.84
N HIS A 115 -13.66 6.78 -1.68
CA HIS A 115 -15.07 6.69 -1.32
C HIS A 115 -15.53 5.23 -1.18
N ILE A 116 -15.11 4.35 -2.10
CA ILE A 116 -15.42 2.90 -2.03
C ILE A 116 -14.88 2.29 -0.73
N LEU A 117 -13.68 2.68 -0.29
CA LEU A 117 -13.12 2.17 0.97
C LEU A 117 -14.01 2.45 2.18
N LEU A 118 -14.78 3.54 2.20
CA LEU A 118 -15.70 3.83 3.31
C LEU A 118 -16.87 2.83 3.40
N HIS A 119 -17.21 2.21 2.28
CA HIS A 119 -18.33 1.27 2.17
C HIS A 119 -17.88 -0.18 2.12
N ILE A 120 -16.57 -0.45 2.10
CA ILE A 120 -16.07 -1.82 1.91
C ILE A 120 -16.49 -2.78 3.02
N MET A 121 -16.74 -2.27 4.23
CA MET A 121 -17.23 -3.04 5.37
C MET A 121 -18.64 -3.60 5.15
N GLU A 122 -19.43 -3.02 4.25
CA GLU A 122 -20.78 -3.51 3.91
C GLU A 122 -20.72 -4.76 3.02
N ASP A 123 -19.56 -5.01 2.39
CA ASP A 123 -19.31 -6.10 1.45
C ASP A 123 -18.46 -7.25 2.02
N ILE A 124 -18.11 -7.19 3.32
CA ILE A 124 -17.32 -8.21 4.05
C ILE A 124 -18.26 -9.04 4.91
#